data_AF-K2EY19-F1
#
_entry.id   AF-K2EY19-F1
#
_cell.length_a   1.000
_cell.length_b   1.000
_cell.length_c   1.000
_cell.angle_alpha   90.00
_cell.angle_beta   90.00
_cell.angle_gamma   90.00
#
_symmetry.space_group_name_H-M   'P 1'
#
loop_
_entity.id
_entity.type
_entity.pdbx_description
1 polymer ?
#
loop_
_entity_poly.entity_id
_entity_poly.type
_entity_poly.pdbx_seq_one_letter_code
_entity_poly.pdbx_strand_id
1 'polypeptide(L)'
;NMNAAPYLLAGSINLIIAQRLVRKICTVCQNDEIKKPQCKNCGGTGYKGRLPIIEALKPTKDFNDLIVRKATLEEFQTKAKQIGMKTMFEDGMEKVKLGLTSEAEVRRVTMQ
;
A
#
# COMPACT_ATOMS: atom_id res chain seq x y z
N ASN A 1 4.10 -0.87 -23.10
CA ASN A 1 4.09 0.61 -23.21
C ASN A 1 5.43 1.17 -22.75
N MET A 2 5.97 2.19 -23.42
CA MET A 2 7.37 2.69 -23.38
C MET A 2 8.42 1.91 -24.20
N ASN A 3 8.03 0.89 -24.95
CA ASN A 3 8.91 0.11 -25.85
C ASN A 3 10.22 -0.43 -25.22
N ALA A 4 10.26 -0.57 -23.89
CA ALA A 4 11.38 -1.20 -23.20
C ALA A 4 11.44 -2.69 -23.54
N ALA A 5 12.65 -3.17 -23.87
CA ALA A 5 12.83 -4.57 -24.20
C ALA A 5 12.61 -5.45 -22.95
N PRO A 6 11.82 -6.54 -23.03
CA PRO A 6 11.46 -7.35 -21.87
C PRO A 6 12.64 -7.89 -21.06
N TYR A 7 13.74 -8.27 -21.73
CA TYR A 7 14.94 -8.76 -21.05
C TYR A 7 15.63 -7.69 -20.20
N LEU A 8 15.54 -6.41 -20.58
CA LEU A 8 16.04 -5.31 -19.76
C LEU A 8 15.21 -5.17 -18.49
N LEU A 9 13.88 -5.29 -18.60
CA LEU A 9 12.99 -5.22 -17.45
C LEU A 9 13.23 -6.38 -16.48
N ALA A 10 13.34 -7.61 -17.00
CA ALA A 10 13.61 -8.81 -16.21
C ALA A 10 14.98 -8.77 -15.50
N GLY A 11 16.00 -8.18 -16.12
CA GLY A 11 17.36 -8.13 -15.57
C GLY A 11 17.65 -6.93 -14.65
N SER A 12 16.84 -5.88 -14.67
CA SER A 12 17.13 -4.62 -13.96
C SER A 12 16.16 -4.30 -12.81
N ILE A 13 14.96 -4.88 -12.80
CA ILE A 13 13.97 -4.59 -11.77
C ILE A 13 14.21 -5.48 -10.55
N ASN A 14 14.73 -4.89 -9.47
CA ASN A 14 14.94 -5.58 -8.19
C ASN A 14 13.71 -5.52 -7.26
N LEU A 15 12.90 -4.47 -7.38
CA LEU A 15 11.74 -4.22 -6.52
C LEU A 15 10.78 -3.26 -7.23
N ILE A 16 9.48 -3.56 -7.17
CA ILE A 16 8.42 -2.67 -7.60
C ILE A 16 7.64 -2.26 -6.35
N ILE A 17 7.50 -0.95 -6.14
CA ILE A 17 6.72 -0.41 -5.02
C ILE A 17 5.59 0.44 -5.59
N ALA A 18 4.37 0.19 -5.13
CA ALA A 18 3.24 1.09 -5.26
C ALA A 18 2.83 1.60 -3.87
N GLN A 19 2.46 2.88 -3.78
CA GLN A 19 2.02 3.46 -2.51
C GLN A 19 0.93 4.50 -2.66
N ARG A 20 0.15 4.67 -1.59
CA ARG A 20 -0.75 5.80 -1.36
C ARG A 20 -0.55 6.35 0.06
N LEU A 21 -1.03 7.57 0.30
CA LEU A 21 -0.95 8.19 1.63
C LEU A 21 -2.35 8.23 2.27
N VAL A 22 -2.45 7.69 3.48
CA VAL A 22 -3.63 7.82 4.36
C VAL A 22 -3.34 8.82 5.48
N ARG A 23 -4.39 9.46 6.00
CA ARG A 23 -4.25 10.33 7.18
C ARG A 23 -3.98 9.50 8.43
N LYS A 24 -3.00 9.91 9.23
CA LYS A 24 -2.66 9.23 10.49
C LYS A 24 -3.58 9.71 11.61
N ILE A 25 -4.10 8.79 12.42
CA ILE A 25 -4.91 9.13 13.61
C ILE A 25 -4.11 10.03 14.55
N CYS A 26 -4.76 11.07 15.07
CA CYS A 26 -4.13 11.98 16.02
C CYS A 26 -3.86 11.27 17.36
N THR A 27 -2.59 11.19 17.76
CA THR A 27 -2.16 10.53 19.01
C THR A 27 -2.71 11.22 20.25
N VAL A 28 -2.89 12.54 20.22
CA VAL A 28 -3.53 13.29 21.32
C VAL A 28 -4.99 12.91 21.49
N CYS A 29 -5.73 12.75 20.39
CA CYS A 29 -7.13 12.30 20.43
C CYS A 29 -7.24 10.84 20.89
N GLN A 30 -6.28 10.00 20.49
CA GLN A 30 -6.29 8.57 20.79
C GLN A 30 -5.96 8.26 22.26
N ASN A 31 -5.10 9.06 22.88
CA ASN A 31 -4.63 8.87 24.26
C ASN A 31 -5.41 9.69 25.30
N ASP A 32 -6.41 10.48 24.90
CA ASP A 32 -7.28 11.22 25.82
C ASP A 32 -8.16 10.24 26.61
N GLU A 33 -8.26 10.40 27.93
CA GLU A 33 -9.10 9.54 28.80
C GLU A 33 -10.57 9.53 28.35
N ILE A 34 -11.04 10.64 27.78
CA ILE A 34 -12.42 10.81 27.28
C ILE A 34 -12.52 10.42 25.79
N LYS A 35 -11.42 9.95 25.15
CA LYS A 35 -11.31 9.64 23.71
C LYS A 35 -12.03 10.66 22.83
N LYS A 36 -11.66 11.93 23.00
CA LYS A 36 -12.24 13.00 22.18
C LYS A 36 -11.79 12.81 20.72
N PRO A 37 -12.72 12.69 19.76
CA PRO A 37 -12.36 12.44 18.36
C PRO A 37 -11.64 13.62 17.70
N GLN A 38 -11.58 14.78 18.37
CA GLN A 38 -11.06 16.03 17.84
C GLN A 38 -10.35 16.82 18.93
N CYS A 39 -9.27 17.53 18.59
CA CYS A 39 -8.53 18.42 19.49
C CYS A 39 -7.86 19.57 18.72
N LYS A 40 -7.35 20.57 19.44
CA LYS A 40 -6.62 21.70 18.85
C LYS A 40 -5.38 21.26 18.06
N ASN A 41 -4.67 20.22 18.50
CA ASN A 41 -3.45 19.73 17.83
C ASN A 41 -3.72 19.22 16.39
N CYS A 42 -4.85 18.55 16.18
CA CYS A 42 -5.29 18.05 14.87
C CYS A 42 -6.14 19.06 14.07
N GLY A 43 -6.35 20.28 14.59
CA GLY A 43 -7.22 21.27 13.96
C GLY A 43 -8.67 20.81 13.84
N GLY A 44 -9.16 20.00 14.79
CA GLY A 44 -10.53 19.48 14.76
C GLY A 44 -10.78 18.33 13.78
N THR A 45 -9.76 17.77 13.13
CA THR A 45 -9.96 16.75 12.09
C THR A 45 -9.98 15.30 12.60
N GLY A 46 -9.42 15.05 13.79
CA GLY A 46 -9.13 13.70 14.30
C GLY A 46 -7.88 13.05 13.71
N TYR A 47 -7.20 13.70 12.77
CA TYR A 47 -5.99 13.19 12.12
C TYR A 47 -4.84 14.20 12.19
N LYS A 48 -3.61 13.70 12.26
CA LYS A 48 -2.41 14.54 12.21
C LYS A 48 -1.28 13.82 11.46
N GLY A 49 -0.90 14.37 10.33
CA GLY A 49 0.13 13.80 9.46
C GLY A 49 -0.42 12.70 8.53
N ARG A 50 0.50 12.02 7.86
CA ARG A 50 0.20 10.97 6.87
C ARG A 50 1.06 9.74 7.12
N LEU A 51 0.57 8.62 6.64
CA LEU A 51 1.15 7.29 6.74
C LEU A 51 1.08 6.66 5.35
N PRO A 52 2.16 6.09 4.81
CA PRO A 52 2.07 5.36 3.56
C PRO A 52 1.31 4.05 3.77
N ILE A 53 0.51 3.66 2.80
CA ILE A 53 0.12 2.26 2.58
C ILE A 53 0.86 1.74 1.35
N ILE A 54 1.46 0.56 1.46
CA ILE A 54 2.50 0.09 0.54
C ILE A 54 2.13 -1.29 0.00
N GLU A 55 2.29 -1.45 -1.31
CA GLU A 55 2.34 -2.73 -2.00
C GLU A 55 3.76 -2.89 -2.56
N ALA A 56 4.46 -3.94 -2.14
CA ALA A 56 5.85 -4.17 -2.50
C ALA A 56 5.99 -5.54 -3.14
N LEU A 57 6.37 -5.55 -4.42
CA LEU A 57 6.57 -6.74 -5.22
C LEU A 57 8.06 -6.91 -5.49
N LYS A 58 8.65 -7.96 -4.92
CA LYS A 58 10.01 -8.38 -5.25
C LYS A 58 9.95 -9.42 -6.37
N PRO A 59 10.40 -9.10 -7.61
CA PRO A 59 10.39 -10.07 -8.68
C PRO A 59 11.24 -11.30 -8.33
N THR A 60 10.68 -12.48 -8.59
CA THR A 60 11.40 -13.75 -8.53
C THR A 60 11.84 -14.17 -9.94
N LYS A 61 12.64 -15.24 -10.05
CA LYS A 61 13.00 -15.81 -11.36
C LYS A 61 11.76 -16.11 -12.22
N ASP A 62 10.74 -16.72 -11.63
CA ASP A 62 9.48 -17.00 -12.33
C ASP A 62 8.78 -15.72 -12.79
N PHE A 63 8.88 -14.63 -12.03
CA PHE A 63 8.32 -13.32 -12.40
C PHE A 63 9.05 -12.73 -13.60
N ASN A 64 10.36 -12.95 -13.71
CA ASN A 64 11.15 -12.57 -14.88
C ASN A 64 10.73 -13.33 -16.13
N ASP A 65 10.39 -14.61 -16.00
CA ASP A 65 9.85 -15.40 -17.12
C ASP A 65 8.51 -14.83 -17.61
N LEU A 66 7.63 -14.39 -16.69
CA LEU A 66 6.39 -13.69 -17.04
C LEU A 66 6.66 -12.42 -17.86
N ILE A 67 7.68 -11.64 -17.50
CA ILE A 67 8.09 -10.43 -18.22
C ILE A 67 8.57 -10.79 -19.63
N VAL A 68 9.50 -11.74 -19.75
CA VAL A 68 10.12 -12.12 -21.02
C VAL A 68 9.06 -12.62 -22.02
N ARG A 69 8.13 -13.46 -21.58
CA ARG A 69 7.06 -14.00 -22.44
C ARG A 69 5.87 -13.06 -22.66
N LYS A 70 5.90 -11.84 -22.09
CA LYS A 70 4.80 -10.87 -22.14
C LYS A 70 3.47 -11.44 -21.62
N ALA A 71 3.52 -12.03 -20.44
CA ALA A 71 2.36 -12.59 -19.74
C ALA A 71 1.21 -11.57 -19.56
N THR A 72 0.00 -12.07 -19.35
CA THR A 72 -1.17 -11.24 -19.07
C THR A 72 -1.10 -10.64 -17.66
N LEU A 73 -1.88 -9.58 -17.43
CA LEU A 73 -1.98 -8.97 -16.10
C LEU A 73 -2.49 -9.98 -15.04
N GLU A 74 -3.41 -10.87 -15.41
CA GLU A 74 -3.96 -11.89 -14.53
C GLU A 74 -2.89 -12.88 -14.05
N GLU A 75 -1.98 -13.27 -14.95
CA GLU A 75 -0.84 -14.14 -14.61
C GLU A 75 0.11 -13.45 -13.62
N PHE A 76 0.39 -12.16 -13.83
CA PHE A 76 1.18 -11.36 -12.90
C PHE A 76 0.51 -11.22 -11.53
N GLN A 77 -0.78 -10.92 -11.48
CA GLN A 77 -1.53 -10.78 -10.23
C GLN A 77 -1.58 -12.09 -9.45
N THR A 78 -1.80 -13.20 -10.14
CA THR A 78 -1.81 -14.53 -9.54
C THR A 78 -0.45 -14.86 -8.94
N LYS A 79 0.62 -14.61 -9.69
CA LYS A 79 1.98 -14.84 -9.18
C LYS A 79 2.34 -13.93 -8.01
N ALA A 80 1.96 -12.65 -8.07
CA ALA A 80 2.18 -11.69 -7.00
C ALA A 80 1.53 -12.15 -5.68
N LYS A 81 0.28 -12.64 -5.74
CA LYS A 81 -0.41 -13.23 -4.58
C LYS A 81 0.31 -14.48 -4.05
N GLN A 82 0.75 -15.37 -4.95
CA GLN A 82 1.46 -16.59 -4.56
C GLN A 82 2.78 -16.32 -3.83
N ILE A 83 3.50 -15.25 -4.20
CA ILE A 83 4.76 -14.89 -3.54
C ILE A 83 4.55 -14.01 -2.28
N GLY A 84 3.30 -13.90 -1.81
CA GLY A 84 2.97 -13.22 -0.56
C GLY A 84 3.00 -11.69 -0.65
N MET A 85 2.87 -11.11 -1.85
CA MET A 85 2.72 -9.67 -1.98
C MET A 85 1.44 -9.21 -1.27
N LYS A 86 1.59 -8.32 -0.28
CA LYS A 86 0.46 -7.62 0.33
C LYS A 86 0.03 -6.46 -0.54
N THR A 87 -1.26 -6.36 -0.77
CA THR A 87 -1.88 -5.21 -1.42
C THR A 87 -1.87 -3.98 -0.51
N MET A 88 -2.01 -2.79 -1.10
CA MET A 88 -2.19 -1.55 -0.33
C MET A 88 -3.39 -1.61 0.63
N PHE A 89 -4.46 -2.35 0.26
CA PHE A 89 -5.63 -2.53 1.12
C PHE A 89 -5.28 -3.37 2.36
N GLU A 90 -4.59 -4.49 2.18
CA GLU A 90 -4.19 -5.37 3.29
C GLU A 90 -3.23 -4.66 4.25
N ASP A 91 -2.19 -3.99 3.73
CA ASP A 91 -1.29 -3.18 4.55
C ASP A 91 -2.02 -2.02 5.26
N GLY A 92 -2.98 -1.39 4.57
CA GLY A 92 -3.88 -0.41 5.18
C GLY A 92 -4.69 -0.97 6.35
N MET A 93 -5.29 -2.15 6.18
CA MET A 93 -6.07 -2.81 7.23
C MET A 93 -5.21 -3.26 8.42
N GLU A 94 -3.96 -3.66 8.19
CA GLU A 94 -3.00 -3.92 9.27
C GLU A 94 -2.74 -2.65 10.08
N LYS A 95 -2.56 -1.50 9.41
CA LYS A 95 -2.39 -0.20 10.06
C LYS A 95 -3.64 0.28 10.80
N VAL A 96 -4.84 -0.11 10.35
CA VAL A 96 -6.10 0.12 11.08
C VAL A 96 -6.10 -0.68 12.39
N LYS A 97 -5.72 -1.96 12.36
CA LYS A 97 -5.65 -2.80 13.56
C LYS A 97 -4.65 -2.26 14.59
N LEU A 98 -3.57 -1.62 14.12
CA LEU A 98 -2.59 -0.92 14.97
C LEU A 98 -3.05 0.46 15.45
N GLY A 99 -4.25 0.93 15.07
CA GLY A 99 -4.78 2.24 15.45
C GLY A 99 -4.02 3.41 14.81
N LEU A 100 -3.32 3.20 13.70
CA LEU A 100 -2.51 4.23 13.04
C LEU A 100 -3.32 5.06 12.02
N THR A 101 -4.37 4.48 11.44
CA THR A 101 -5.30 5.11 10.49
C THR A 101 -6.71 4.55 10.72
N SER A 102 -7.73 5.12 10.09
CA SER A 102 -9.09 4.59 10.08
C SER A 102 -9.37 3.74 8.85
N GLU A 103 -10.34 2.84 8.95
CA GLU A 103 -10.83 2.05 7.80
C GLU A 103 -11.41 2.96 6.71
N ALA A 104 -12.09 4.04 7.10
CA ALA A 104 -12.61 5.04 6.16
C ALA A 104 -11.49 5.65 5.31
N GLU A 105 -10.33 5.93 5.90
CA GLU A 105 -9.18 6.44 5.16
C GLU A 105 -8.60 5.40 4.19
N VAL A 106 -8.49 4.14 4.60
CA VAL A 106 -8.00 3.06 3.73
C VAL A 106 -8.94 2.91 2.53
N ARG A 107 -10.25 2.74 2.77
CA ARG A 107 -11.25 2.59 1.69
C ARG A 107 -11.26 3.78 0.74
N ARG A 108 -11.19 5.01 1.26
CA ARG A 108 -11.15 6.25 0.46
C ARG A 108 -10.02 6.26 -0.56
N VAL A 109 -8.87 5.66 -0.23
CA VAL A 109 -7.69 5.65 -1.10
C VAL A 109 -7.53 4.37 -1.91
N THR A 110 -8.14 3.25 -1.53
CA THR A 110 -7.95 1.96 -2.24
C THR A 110 -9.14 1.54 -3.12
N MET A 111 -10.35 2.05 -2.89
CA MET A 111 -11.59 1.60 -3.55
C MET A 111 -12.21 2.65 -4.50
N GLN A 112 -11.39 3.51 -5.12
CA GLN A 112 -11.84 4.43 -6.18
C GLN A 112 -11.90 3.73 -7.54
#